data_AF-A0A1H7XSI7-F1
#
_entry.id   AF-A0A1H7XSI7-F1
#
_cell.length_a   1.000
_cell.length_b   1.000
_cell.length_c   1.000
_cell.angle_alpha   90.00
_cell.angle_beta   90.00
_cell.angle_gamma   90.00
#
_symmetry.space_group_name_H-M   'P 1'
#
loop_
_entity.id
_entity.type
_entity.pdbx_description
1 polymer ?
#
loop_
_entity_poly.entity_id
_entity_poly.type
_entity_poly.pdbx_seq_one_letter_code
_entity_poly.pdbx_strand_id
1 'polypeptide(L)'
;MESFDTTVKALLDQGIESTRVGQYGKAGQQYLKAIEDIETWRDGPDRLQYLQFIGFICSRSGHPDLALIAMQKLLESKECSNNPKNYCTNLITLANSWNRLGRLAASYAVNKEVMTYALLHNDFSNAASASTNLAMLEANNGHLTEALKRLKKSLELLAMDSSNCDTDVNTRLALIQVVDALHDTDPSFALEASTDLFIRLKGNIGPERWEPVAPAFHRLVDRYLVAHPELDAQTWKQKTFPYIFGEEISK
;
A
#
# COMPACT_ATOMS: atom_id res chain seq x y z
N MET A 1 6.95 15.60 -37.59
CA MET A 1 7.18 14.30 -36.93
C MET A 1 7.12 14.60 -35.45
N GLU A 2 5.95 14.49 -34.83
CA GLU A 2 5.87 14.52 -33.36
C GLU A 2 6.77 13.39 -32.86
N SER A 3 7.64 13.67 -31.88
CA SER A 3 8.41 12.58 -31.27
C SER A 3 7.41 11.62 -30.62
N PHE A 4 7.62 10.31 -30.75
CA PHE A 4 6.78 9.29 -30.11
C PHE A 4 6.51 9.60 -28.62
N ASP A 5 7.51 10.17 -27.95
CA ASP A 5 7.47 10.71 -26.60
C ASP A 5 6.32 11.70 -26.34
N THR A 6 6.04 12.59 -27.30
CA THR A 6 4.99 13.62 -27.17
C THR A 6 3.59 12.99 -27.17
N THR A 7 3.38 11.95 -27.99
CA THR A 7 2.08 11.27 -28.13
C THR A 7 1.75 10.44 -26.89
N VAL A 8 2.69 9.62 -26.42
CA VAL A 8 2.51 8.84 -25.18
C VAL A 8 2.23 9.76 -24.02
N LYS A 9 3.04 10.80 -23.82
CA LYS A 9 2.82 11.75 -22.73
C LYS A 9 1.42 12.38 -22.77
N ALA A 10 0.95 12.80 -23.95
CA ALA A 10 -0.37 13.38 -24.11
C ALA A 10 -1.48 12.38 -23.74
N LEU A 11 -1.36 11.11 -24.14
CA LEU A 11 -2.30 10.06 -23.76
C LEU A 11 -2.33 9.86 -22.24
N LEU A 12 -1.18 9.87 -21.58
CA LEU A 12 -1.08 9.71 -20.13
C LEU A 12 -1.68 10.88 -19.37
N ASP A 13 -1.39 12.11 -19.78
CA ASP A 13 -1.96 13.32 -19.17
C ASP A 13 -3.50 13.30 -19.28
N GLN A 14 -4.03 12.90 -20.45
CA GLN A 14 -5.47 12.75 -20.65
C GLN A 14 -6.07 11.62 -19.79
N GLY A 15 -5.35 10.50 -19.63
CA GLY A 15 -5.73 9.37 -18.76
C GLY A 15 -5.85 9.78 -17.30
N ILE A 16 -4.83 10.51 -16.81
CA ILE A 16 -4.79 11.05 -15.45
C ILE A 16 -5.94 12.01 -15.23
N GLU A 17 -6.18 12.94 -16.16
CA GLU A 17 -7.28 13.89 -16.06
C GLU A 17 -8.64 13.19 -16.08
N SER A 18 -8.84 12.21 -16.97
CA SER A 18 -10.07 11.42 -17.03
C SER A 18 -10.32 10.65 -15.72
N THR A 19 -9.26 10.10 -15.10
CA THR A 19 -9.34 9.49 -13.77
C THR A 19 -9.80 10.51 -12.72
N ARG A 20 -9.20 11.70 -12.72
CA ARG A 20 -9.49 12.78 -11.75
C ARG A 20 -10.97 13.20 -11.78
N VAL A 21 -11.59 13.20 -12.96
CA VAL A 21 -13.02 13.55 -13.13
C VAL A 21 -13.95 12.33 -13.09
N GLY A 22 -13.46 11.16 -12.67
CA GLY A 22 -14.26 9.94 -12.48
C GLY A 22 -14.62 9.19 -13.78
N GLN A 23 -14.02 9.54 -14.92
CA GLN A 23 -14.23 8.90 -16.22
C GLN A 23 -13.30 7.68 -16.41
N TYR A 24 -13.37 6.70 -15.51
CA TYR A 24 -12.44 5.55 -15.48
C TYR A 24 -12.39 4.77 -16.79
N GLY A 25 -13.53 4.53 -17.46
CA GLY A 25 -13.53 3.82 -18.75
C GLY A 25 -12.74 4.55 -19.84
N LYS A 26 -12.82 5.89 -19.87
CA LYS A 26 -12.07 6.73 -20.82
C LYS A 26 -10.58 6.77 -20.46
N ALA A 27 -10.27 6.86 -19.16
CA ALA A 27 -8.90 6.78 -18.65
C ALA A 27 -8.22 5.47 -19.09
N GLY A 28 -8.89 4.33 -18.90
CA GLY A 28 -8.40 3.03 -19.33
C GLY A 28 -8.11 2.97 -20.84
N GLN A 29 -8.97 3.54 -21.69
CA GLN A 29 -8.71 3.61 -23.13
C GLN A 29 -7.47 4.45 -23.48
N GLN A 30 -7.23 5.55 -22.76
CA GLN A 30 -6.07 6.42 -22.98
C GLN A 30 -4.78 5.72 -22.54
N TYR A 31 -4.81 5.06 -21.38
CA TYR A 31 -3.68 4.26 -20.89
C TYR A 31 -3.37 3.08 -21.83
N LEU A 32 -4.39 2.36 -22.30
CA LEU A 32 -4.19 1.25 -23.24
C LEU A 32 -3.51 1.72 -24.54
N LYS A 33 -3.98 2.83 -25.12
CA LYS A 33 -3.35 3.42 -26.32
C LYS A 33 -1.90 3.81 -26.07
N ALA A 34 -1.58 4.33 -24.88
CA ALA A 34 -0.20 4.67 -24.53
C ALA A 34 0.68 3.42 -24.45
N ILE A 35 0.16 2.32 -23.87
CA ILE A 35 0.86 1.02 -23.84
C ILE A 35 1.10 0.51 -25.27
N GLU A 36 0.06 0.51 -26.10
CA GLU A 36 0.13 0.05 -27.50
C GLU A 36 1.17 0.85 -28.31
N ASP A 37 1.27 2.16 -28.12
CA ASP A 37 2.28 2.99 -28.78
C ASP A 37 3.70 2.67 -28.29
N ILE A 38 3.91 2.55 -26.96
CA ILE A 38 5.20 2.19 -26.36
C ILE A 38 5.69 0.80 -26.82
N GLU A 39 4.78 -0.12 -27.11
CA GLU A 39 5.13 -1.44 -27.64
C GLU A 39 5.80 -1.37 -29.02
N THR A 40 5.59 -0.29 -29.78
CA THR A 40 6.25 -0.08 -31.07
C THR A 40 7.67 0.47 -30.92
N TRP A 41 8.04 0.94 -29.72
CA TRP A 41 9.34 1.53 -29.46
C TRP A 41 10.41 0.44 -29.35
N ARG A 42 11.63 0.77 -29.78
CA ARG A 42 12.78 -0.10 -29.51
C ARG A 42 13.04 -0.17 -28.01
N ASP A 43 13.59 -1.29 -27.55
CA ASP A 43 14.07 -1.39 -26.19
C ASP A 43 15.12 -0.31 -25.89
N GLY A 44 14.93 0.34 -24.75
CA GLY A 44 15.75 1.45 -24.32
C GLY A 44 15.22 2.10 -23.06
N PRO A 45 16.01 2.98 -22.42
CA PRO A 45 15.66 3.62 -21.16
C PRO A 45 14.28 4.31 -21.16
N ASP A 46 13.95 5.03 -22.24
CA ASP A 46 12.69 5.77 -22.35
C ASP A 46 11.48 4.82 -22.32
N ARG A 47 11.55 3.71 -23.07
CA ARG A 47 10.51 2.66 -23.07
C ARG A 47 10.28 2.12 -21.66
N LEU A 48 11.37 1.80 -20.94
CA LEU A 48 11.29 1.27 -19.57
C LEU A 48 10.70 2.30 -18.60
N GLN A 49 11.12 3.56 -18.71
CA GLN A 49 10.62 4.64 -17.86
C GLN A 49 9.11 4.84 -18.04
N TYR A 50 8.63 4.84 -19.29
CA TYR A 50 7.20 4.99 -19.56
C TYR A 50 6.38 3.76 -19.15
N LEU A 51 6.86 2.53 -19.38
CA LEU A 51 6.18 1.33 -18.89
C LEU A 51 6.07 1.33 -17.36
N GLN A 52 7.14 1.73 -16.66
CA GLN A 52 7.13 1.88 -15.21
C GLN A 52 6.08 2.91 -14.75
N PHE A 53 6.08 4.09 -15.37
CA PHE A 53 5.16 5.15 -15.01
C PHE A 53 3.69 4.76 -15.29
N ILE A 54 3.42 4.13 -16.44
CA ILE A 54 2.09 3.62 -16.78
C ILE A 54 1.64 2.56 -15.81
N GLY A 55 2.48 1.57 -15.52
CA GLY A 55 2.09 0.49 -14.61
C GLY A 55 1.77 1.03 -13.22
N PHE A 56 2.56 2.00 -12.74
CA PHE A 56 2.28 2.69 -11.48
C PHE A 56 0.95 3.45 -11.52
N ILE A 57 0.74 4.29 -12.54
CA ILE A 57 -0.46 5.12 -12.61
C ILE A 57 -1.72 4.29 -12.77
N CYS A 58 -1.71 3.28 -13.65
CA CYS A 58 -2.83 2.35 -13.88
C CYS A 58 -3.20 1.61 -12.59
N SER A 59 -2.20 1.17 -11.83
CA SER A 59 -2.43 0.49 -10.56
C SER A 59 -3.13 1.42 -9.57
N ARG A 60 -2.73 2.70 -9.48
CA ARG A 60 -3.35 3.67 -8.57
C ARG A 60 -4.71 4.18 -9.04
N SER A 61 -4.96 4.24 -10.35
CA SER A 61 -6.21 4.74 -10.94
C SER A 61 -7.30 3.67 -11.10
N GLY A 62 -7.04 2.44 -10.67
CA GLY A 62 -8.06 1.37 -10.69
C GLY A 62 -8.08 0.52 -11.95
N HIS A 63 -6.97 0.49 -12.70
CA HIS A 63 -6.77 -0.34 -13.89
C HIS A 63 -5.67 -1.41 -13.65
N PRO A 64 -5.91 -2.37 -12.75
CA PRO A 64 -4.89 -3.37 -12.40
C PRO A 64 -4.52 -4.31 -13.56
N ASP A 65 -5.42 -4.50 -14.52
CA ASP A 65 -5.19 -5.24 -15.76
C ASP A 65 -4.17 -4.53 -16.66
N LEU A 66 -4.33 -3.23 -16.89
CA LEU A 66 -3.38 -2.43 -17.68
C LEU A 66 -2.04 -2.29 -16.95
N ALA A 67 -2.08 -2.15 -15.62
CA ALA A 67 -0.89 -2.13 -14.79
C ALA A 67 -0.07 -3.43 -14.93
N LEU A 68 -0.78 -4.57 -14.95
CA LEU A 68 -0.17 -5.88 -15.15
C LEU A 68 0.57 -5.96 -16.49
N ILE A 69 -0.08 -5.55 -17.59
CA ILE A 69 0.50 -5.56 -18.94
C ILE A 69 1.79 -4.74 -18.96
N ALA A 70 1.74 -3.51 -18.47
CA ALA A 70 2.90 -2.61 -18.48
C ALA A 70 4.04 -3.15 -17.61
N MET A 71 3.74 -3.67 -16.42
CA MET A 71 4.75 -4.19 -15.49
C MET A 71 5.37 -5.50 -15.99
N GLN A 72 4.61 -6.40 -16.60
CA GLN A 72 5.16 -7.62 -17.20
C GLN A 72 6.16 -7.29 -18.32
N LYS A 73 5.78 -6.38 -19.24
CA LYS A 73 6.67 -5.92 -20.32
C LYS A 73 7.92 -5.21 -19.80
N LEU A 74 7.79 -4.45 -18.72
CA LEU A 74 8.92 -3.79 -18.07
C LEU A 74 9.90 -4.83 -17.48
N LEU A 75 9.38 -5.86 -16.83
CA LEU A 75 10.16 -6.88 -16.12
C LEU A 75 10.78 -7.94 -17.05
N GLU A 76 10.38 -7.99 -18.32
CA GLU A 76 11.06 -8.77 -19.37
C GLU A 76 12.47 -8.22 -19.68
N SER A 77 12.70 -6.92 -19.44
CA SER A 77 13.99 -6.28 -19.64
C SER A 77 14.95 -6.58 -18.48
N LYS A 78 16.17 -7.02 -18.83
CA LYS A 78 17.24 -7.31 -17.86
C LYS A 78 17.70 -6.05 -17.12
N GLU A 79 17.59 -4.90 -17.78
CA GLU A 79 17.95 -3.60 -17.26
C GLU A 79 17.07 -3.16 -16.07
N CYS A 80 15.86 -3.73 -15.93
CA CYS A 80 14.97 -3.42 -14.82
C CYS A 80 15.60 -3.72 -13.44
N SER A 81 16.45 -4.75 -13.37
CA SER A 81 17.15 -5.16 -12.14
C SER A 81 18.40 -4.32 -11.81
N ASN A 82 18.81 -3.38 -12.68
CA ASN A 82 20.02 -2.57 -12.46
C ASN A 82 19.88 -1.61 -11.27
N ASN A 83 18.66 -1.26 -10.88
CA ASN A 83 18.36 -0.50 -9.68
C ASN A 83 17.49 -1.35 -8.74
N PRO A 84 18.07 -1.93 -7.67
CA PRO A 84 17.34 -2.83 -6.77
C PRO A 84 16.05 -2.24 -6.18
N LYS A 85 16.06 -0.94 -5.84
CA LYS A 85 14.90 -0.25 -5.25
C LYS A 85 13.77 -0.08 -6.26
N ASN A 86 14.10 0.32 -7.49
CA ASN A 86 13.11 0.43 -8.56
C ASN A 86 12.56 -0.95 -8.94
N TYR A 87 13.42 -1.98 -9.00
CA TYR A 87 13.00 -3.34 -9.28
C TYR A 87 11.98 -3.85 -8.24
N CYS A 88 12.25 -3.66 -6.94
CA CYS A 88 11.29 -4.00 -5.88
C CYS A 88 9.97 -3.22 -6.03
N THR A 89 10.03 -1.93 -6.34
CA THR A 89 8.84 -1.09 -6.53
C THR A 89 7.97 -1.59 -7.68
N ASN A 90 8.60 -2.01 -8.79
CA ASN A 90 7.92 -2.56 -9.95
C ASN A 90 7.27 -3.91 -9.62
N LEU A 91 7.98 -4.80 -8.92
CA LEU A 91 7.44 -6.07 -8.45
C LEU A 91 6.27 -5.89 -7.46
N ILE A 92 6.34 -4.92 -6.52
CA ILE A 92 5.22 -4.60 -5.62
C ILE A 92 4.01 -4.14 -6.44
N THR A 93 4.22 -3.30 -7.46
CA THR A 93 3.14 -2.85 -8.34
C THR A 93 2.50 -4.02 -9.09
N LEU A 94 3.32 -4.95 -9.61
CA LEU A 94 2.85 -6.20 -10.21
C LEU A 94 2.04 -7.04 -9.20
N ALA A 95 2.57 -7.24 -8.00
CA ALA A 95 1.92 -8.05 -6.97
C ALA A 95 0.57 -7.46 -6.52
N ASN A 96 0.50 -6.14 -6.35
CA ASN A 96 -0.74 -5.43 -6.02
C ASN A 96 -1.77 -5.56 -7.15
N SER A 97 -1.32 -5.52 -8.40
CA SER A 97 -2.19 -5.71 -9.57
C SER A 97 -2.76 -7.13 -9.62
N TRP A 98 -1.93 -8.15 -9.38
CA TRP A 98 -2.40 -9.53 -9.24
C TRP A 98 -3.43 -9.69 -8.11
N ASN A 99 -3.18 -9.08 -6.94
CA ASN A 99 -4.10 -9.13 -5.82
C ASN A 99 -5.48 -8.54 -6.18
N ARG A 100 -5.50 -7.36 -6.81
CA ARG A 100 -6.74 -6.69 -7.24
C ARG A 100 -7.53 -7.48 -8.28
N LEU A 101 -6.87 -8.35 -9.06
CA LEU A 101 -7.49 -9.29 -10.00
C LEU A 101 -7.86 -10.64 -9.36
N GLY A 102 -7.76 -10.77 -8.04
CA GLY A 102 -8.05 -12.00 -7.30
C GLY A 102 -7.02 -13.12 -7.52
N ARG A 103 -5.85 -12.83 -8.10
CA ARG A 103 -4.77 -13.80 -8.33
C ARG A 103 -3.84 -13.85 -7.11
N LEU A 104 -4.41 -14.26 -5.98
CA LEU A 104 -3.76 -14.19 -4.66
C LEU A 104 -2.45 -14.99 -4.59
N ALA A 105 -2.40 -16.19 -5.18
CA ALA A 105 -1.19 -17.02 -5.19
C ALA A 105 -0.02 -16.36 -5.94
N ALA A 106 -0.30 -15.72 -7.09
CA ALA A 106 0.70 -14.98 -7.86
C ALA A 106 1.19 -13.75 -7.08
N SER A 107 0.26 -12.98 -6.50
CA SER A 107 0.61 -11.84 -5.63
C SER A 107 1.49 -12.25 -4.45
N TYR A 108 1.15 -13.37 -3.81
CA TYR A 108 1.89 -13.89 -2.66
C TYR A 108 3.32 -14.31 -3.05
N ALA A 109 3.48 -15.02 -4.17
CA ALA A 109 4.79 -15.43 -4.69
C ALA A 109 5.68 -14.21 -4.99
N VAL A 110 5.14 -13.21 -5.68
CA VAL A 110 5.88 -11.98 -6.02
C VAL A 110 6.26 -11.19 -4.75
N ASN A 111 5.35 -11.03 -3.77
CA ASN A 111 5.70 -10.33 -2.53
C ASN A 111 6.78 -11.10 -1.72
N LYS A 112 6.81 -12.44 -1.77
CA LYS A 112 7.92 -13.21 -1.17
C LYS A 112 9.26 -12.92 -1.85
N GLU A 113 9.27 -12.86 -3.18
CA GLU A 113 10.46 -12.49 -3.95
C GLU A 113 10.95 -11.08 -3.57
N VAL A 114 10.04 -10.10 -3.54
CA VAL A 114 10.35 -8.73 -3.11
C VAL A 114 10.96 -8.71 -1.72
N MET A 115 10.35 -9.42 -0.75
CA MET A 115 10.88 -9.46 0.62
C MET A 115 12.33 -9.97 0.63
N THR A 116 12.61 -11.09 -0.03
CA THR A 116 13.96 -11.67 -0.07
C THR A 116 14.96 -10.73 -0.74
N TYR A 117 14.59 -10.17 -1.90
CA TYR A 117 15.48 -9.30 -2.67
C TYR A 117 15.71 -7.94 -2.00
N ALA A 118 14.66 -7.31 -1.46
CA ALA A 118 14.75 -6.05 -0.75
C ALA A 118 15.66 -6.15 0.49
N LEU A 119 15.53 -7.23 1.28
CA LEU A 119 16.40 -7.46 2.45
C LEU A 119 17.86 -7.69 2.05
N LEU A 120 18.12 -8.42 0.95
CA LEU A 120 19.48 -8.60 0.42
C LEU A 120 20.15 -7.27 0.07
N HIS A 121 19.36 -6.29 -0.38
CA HIS A 121 19.83 -4.97 -0.82
C HIS A 121 19.60 -3.84 0.22
N ASN A 122 19.23 -4.17 1.47
CA ASN A 122 18.92 -3.20 2.53
C ASN A 122 17.82 -2.17 2.17
N ASP A 123 16.87 -2.55 1.31
CA ASP A 123 15.70 -1.75 0.98
C ASP A 123 14.55 -2.03 1.96
N PHE A 124 14.70 -1.53 3.19
CA PHE A 124 13.76 -1.83 4.29
C PHE A 124 12.34 -1.33 4.01
N SER A 125 12.20 -0.24 3.25
CA SER A 125 10.91 0.33 2.86
C SER A 125 10.09 -0.61 1.95
N ASN A 126 10.73 -1.19 0.93
CA ASN A 126 10.06 -2.18 0.08
C ASN A 126 9.89 -3.54 0.78
N ALA A 127 10.83 -3.93 1.65
CA ALA A 127 10.66 -5.12 2.50
C ALA A 127 9.44 -4.98 3.43
N ALA A 128 9.24 -3.81 4.04
CA ALA A 128 8.05 -3.51 4.84
C ALA A 128 6.76 -3.60 4.00
N SER A 129 6.77 -3.01 2.80
CA SER A 129 5.63 -3.05 1.88
C SER A 129 5.23 -4.49 1.54
N ALA A 130 6.21 -5.33 1.19
CA ALA A 130 5.98 -6.75 0.95
C ALA A 130 5.48 -7.49 2.21
N SER A 131 6.02 -7.17 3.40
CA SER A 131 5.57 -7.76 4.66
C SER A 131 4.11 -7.46 4.94
N THR A 132 3.69 -6.21 4.76
CA THR A 132 2.31 -5.75 4.95
C THR A 132 1.37 -6.40 3.95
N ASN A 133 1.75 -6.46 2.68
CA ASN A 133 0.97 -7.14 1.65
C ASN A 133 0.78 -8.64 1.98
N LEU A 134 1.85 -9.33 2.35
CA LEU A 134 1.78 -10.73 2.78
C LEU A 134 0.87 -10.88 4.01
N ALA A 135 0.98 -9.99 5.00
CA ALA A 135 0.12 -10.03 6.17
C ALA A 135 -1.36 -9.89 5.83
N MET A 136 -1.72 -8.96 4.94
CA MET A 136 -3.11 -8.80 4.48
C MET A 136 -3.60 -10.04 3.73
N LEU A 137 -2.76 -10.67 2.91
CA LEU A 137 -3.08 -11.92 2.23
C LEU A 137 -3.31 -13.07 3.25
N GLU A 138 -2.48 -13.19 4.28
CA GLU A 138 -2.66 -14.18 5.35
C GLU A 138 -3.95 -13.92 6.13
N ALA A 139 -4.22 -12.67 6.50
CA ALA A 139 -5.44 -12.28 7.22
C ALA A 139 -6.71 -12.60 6.42
N ASN A 140 -6.72 -12.31 5.11
CA ASN A 140 -7.84 -12.62 4.22
C ASN A 140 -8.08 -14.13 4.06
N ASN A 141 -7.08 -14.96 4.33
CA ASN A 141 -7.20 -16.42 4.36
C ASN A 141 -7.47 -16.98 5.77
N GLY A 142 -7.72 -16.12 6.76
CA GLY A 142 -7.99 -16.51 8.15
C GLY A 142 -6.75 -16.83 8.99
N HIS A 143 -5.53 -16.67 8.44
CA HIS A 143 -4.28 -16.91 9.17
C HIS A 143 -3.87 -15.69 10.01
N LEU A 144 -4.73 -15.27 10.93
CA LEU A 144 -4.59 -14.01 11.67
C LEU A 144 -3.32 -13.94 12.54
N THR A 145 -2.90 -15.05 13.15
CA THR A 145 -1.66 -15.09 13.96
C THR A 145 -0.41 -14.84 13.10
N GLU A 146 -0.35 -15.42 11.90
CA GLU A 146 0.78 -15.23 10.99
C GLU A 146 0.75 -13.82 10.39
N ALA A 147 -0.45 -13.28 10.10
CA ALA A 147 -0.63 -11.89 9.71
C ALA A 147 -0.11 -10.93 10.77
N LEU A 148 -0.46 -11.13 12.05
CA LEU A 148 0.03 -10.30 13.16
C LEU A 148 1.56 -10.31 13.25
N LYS A 149 2.19 -11.48 13.12
CA LYS A 149 3.66 -11.62 13.11
C LYS A 149 4.29 -10.82 11.96
N ARG A 150 3.70 -10.88 10.76
CA ARG A 150 4.19 -10.12 9.60
C ARG A 150 3.98 -8.62 9.73
N LEU A 151 2.90 -8.17 10.36
CA LEU A 151 2.67 -6.75 10.64
C LEU A 151 3.67 -6.21 11.66
N LYS A 152 3.96 -6.97 12.73
CA LYS A 152 5.04 -6.66 13.67
C LYS A 152 6.38 -6.53 12.94
N LYS A 153 6.69 -7.49 12.06
CA LYS A 153 7.91 -7.41 11.25
C LYS A 153 7.94 -6.20 10.31
N SER A 154 6.80 -5.81 9.75
CA SER A 154 6.70 -4.62 8.91
C SER A 154 7.02 -3.34 9.70
N LEU A 155 6.48 -3.21 10.92
CA LEU A 155 6.78 -2.08 11.80
C LEU A 155 8.27 -2.03 12.20
N GLU A 156 8.92 -3.17 12.44
CA GLU A 156 10.38 -3.22 12.67
C GLU A 156 11.17 -2.68 11.46
N LEU A 157 10.75 -3.03 10.23
CA LEU A 157 11.40 -2.59 9.00
C LEU A 157 11.13 -1.09 8.74
N LEU A 158 9.93 -0.59 9.01
CA LEU A 158 9.58 0.83 8.92
C LEU A 158 10.33 1.69 9.94
N ALA A 159 10.71 1.12 11.09
CA ALA A 159 11.58 1.80 12.04
C ALA A 159 13.03 1.96 11.52
N MET A 160 13.46 1.10 10.58
CA MET A 160 14.76 1.21 9.91
C MET A 160 14.73 2.20 8.73
N ASP A 161 13.59 2.31 8.04
CA ASP A 161 13.36 3.27 6.95
C ASP A 161 11.88 3.71 6.92
N SER A 162 11.63 4.94 7.40
CA SER A 162 10.30 5.53 7.51
C SER A 162 9.87 6.33 6.27
N SER A 163 10.57 6.18 5.14
CA SER A 163 10.29 6.96 3.92
C SER A 163 8.95 6.64 3.25
N ASN A 164 8.31 5.50 3.55
CA ASN A 164 7.08 5.06 2.90
C ASN A 164 5.87 5.16 3.85
N CYS A 165 5.35 6.39 3.97
CA CYS A 165 4.19 6.70 4.81
C CYS A 165 2.93 5.91 4.43
N ASP A 166 2.72 5.62 3.14
CA ASP A 166 1.56 4.85 2.68
C ASP A 166 1.58 3.43 3.26
N THR A 167 2.74 2.78 3.25
CA THR A 167 2.91 1.45 3.85
C THR A 167 2.76 1.50 5.36
N ASP A 168 3.31 2.53 6.01
CA ASP A 168 3.22 2.69 7.46
C ASP A 168 1.75 2.82 7.91
N VAL A 169 0.97 3.67 7.23
CA VAL A 169 -0.48 3.80 7.47
C VAL A 169 -1.19 2.46 7.27
N ASN A 170 -0.99 1.81 6.13
CA ASN A 170 -1.65 0.53 5.83
C ASN A 170 -1.30 -0.56 6.85
N THR A 171 -0.05 -0.59 7.32
CA THR A 171 0.42 -1.55 8.33
C THR A 171 -0.30 -1.36 9.65
N ARG A 172 -0.43 -0.11 10.12
CA ARG A 172 -1.08 0.20 11.40
C ARG A 172 -2.59 -0.02 11.34
N LEU A 173 -3.23 0.35 10.23
CA LEU A 173 -4.64 0.06 9.99
C LEU A 173 -4.93 -1.45 9.96
N ALA A 174 -4.11 -2.21 9.24
CA ALA A 174 -4.22 -3.68 9.22
C ALA A 174 -3.98 -4.28 10.61
N LEU A 175 -3.05 -3.73 11.39
CA LEU A 175 -2.77 -4.18 12.75
C LEU A 175 -3.97 -4.02 13.68
N ILE A 176 -4.68 -2.90 13.60
CA ILE A 176 -5.93 -2.69 14.34
C ILE A 176 -6.94 -3.78 13.99
N GLN A 177 -7.18 -4.02 12.70
CA GLN A 177 -8.17 -5.00 12.25
C GLN A 177 -7.79 -6.44 12.66
N VAL A 178 -6.52 -6.82 12.49
CA VAL A 178 -6.04 -8.17 12.83
C VAL A 178 -6.10 -8.42 14.34
N VAL A 179 -5.73 -7.45 15.18
CA VAL A 179 -5.78 -7.60 16.65
C VAL A 179 -7.21 -7.56 17.16
N ASP A 180 -8.12 -6.85 16.51
CA ASP A 180 -9.54 -6.87 16.84
C ASP A 180 -10.16 -8.25 16.53
N ALA A 181 -9.82 -8.82 15.38
CA ALA A 181 -10.24 -10.17 15.00
C ALA A 181 -9.63 -11.28 15.88
N LEU A 182 -8.45 -11.05 16.47
CA LEU A 182 -7.83 -11.92 17.46
C LEU A 182 -8.31 -11.56 18.88
N HIS A 183 -9.53 -11.97 19.24
CA HIS A 183 -10.20 -11.61 20.50
C HIS A 183 -9.39 -11.88 21.78
N ASP A 184 -8.48 -12.86 21.78
CA ASP A 184 -7.63 -13.22 22.93
C ASP A 184 -6.24 -12.53 22.92
N THR A 185 -5.97 -11.66 21.95
CA THR A 185 -4.70 -10.92 21.88
C THR A 185 -4.80 -9.58 22.59
N ASP A 186 -3.81 -9.28 23.43
CA ASP A 186 -3.67 -7.99 24.11
C ASP A 186 -3.70 -6.81 23.10
N PRO A 187 -4.66 -5.86 23.22
CA PRO A 187 -4.78 -4.72 22.32
C PRO A 187 -3.65 -3.69 22.47
N SER A 188 -2.87 -3.72 23.56
CA SER A 188 -1.87 -2.69 23.89
C SER A 188 -0.92 -2.39 22.74
N PHE A 189 -0.36 -3.42 22.11
CA PHE A 189 0.58 -3.24 21.00
C PHE A 189 -0.06 -2.52 19.79
N ALA A 190 -1.31 -2.87 19.44
CA ALA A 190 -2.01 -2.20 18.34
C ALA A 190 -2.36 -0.75 18.68
N LEU A 191 -2.73 -0.48 19.94
CA LEU A 191 -3.03 0.86 20.43
C LEU A 191 -1.78 1.74 20.49
N GLU A 192 -0.66 1.22 20.98
CA GLU A 192 0.64 1.89 20.95
C GLU A 192 1.04 2.24 19.52
N ALA A 193 0.95 1.27 18.60
CA ALA A 193 1.20 1.52 17.18
C ALA A 193 0.22 2.54 16.58
N SER A 194 -1.01 2.65 17.10
CA SER A 194 -1.99 3.63 16.61
C SER A 194 -1.68 5.06 17.04
N THR A 195 -0.84 5.28 18.06
CA THR A 195 -0.46 6.65 18.46
C THR A 195 0.24 7.40 17.32
N ASP A 196 1.24 6.74 16.73
CA ASP A 196 1.98 7.22 15.55
C ASP A 196 1.08 7.47 14.35
N LEU A 197 0.04 6.63 14.18
CA LEU A 197 -0.95 6.78 13.12
C LEU A 197 -1.63 8.16 13.22
N PHE A 198 -2.07 8.56 14.41
CA PHE A 198 -2.81 9.81 14.62
C PHE A 198 -1.95 11.04 14.95
N ILE A 199 -0.66 10.84 15.25
CA ILE A 199 0.27 11.96 15.52
C ILE A 199 1.07 12.29 14.26
N ARG A 200 1.86 11.33 13.76
CA ARG A 200 2.80 11.54 12.66
C ARG A 200 2.16 11.35 11.29
N LEU A 201 1.26 10.37 11.17
CA LEU A 201 0.71 9.95 9.87
C LEU A 201 -0.69 10.49 9.56
N LYS A 202 -1.25 11.38 10.41
CA LYS A 202 -2.63 11.85 10.28
C LYS A 202 -2.99 12.41 8.91
N GLY A 203 -2.04 13.07 8.23
CA GLY A 203 -2.23 13.62 6.89
C GLY A 203 -2.39 12.57 5.77
N ASN A 204 -2.11 11.30 6.07
CA ASN A 204 -2.08 10.20 5.10
C ASN A 204 -3.19 9.16 5.30
N ILE A 205 -4.07 9.34 6.29
CA ILE A 205 -5.17 8.40 6.56
C ILE A 205 -6.37 8.74 5.69
N GLY A 206 -6.92 9.95 5.82
CA GLY A 206 -8.17 10.34 5.16
C GLY A 206 -9.39 9.52 5.61
N PRO A 207 -10.62 9.98 5.31
CA PRO A 207 -11.84 9.28 5.71
C PRO A 207 -11.94 7.88 5.07
N GLU A 208 -11.59 7.75 3.78
CA GLU A 208 -11.69 6.49 3.04
C GLU A 208 -10.92 5.33 3.67
N ARG A 209 -9.76 5.60 4.28
CA ARG A 209 -8.97 4.56 4.97
C ARG A 209 -9.38 4.39 6.43
N TRP A 210 -9.85 5.46 7.07
CA TRP A 210 -10.16 5.44 8.50
C TRP A 210 -11.52 4.83 8.82
N GLU A 211 -12.58 5.26 8.12
CA GLU A 211 -13.96 4.88 8.43
C GLU A 211 -14.19 3.35 8.50
N PRO A 212 -13.60 2.53 7.61
CA PRO A 212 -13.75 1.07 7.70
C PRO A 212 -13.06 0.44 8.92
N VAL A 213 -12.06 1.12 9.49
CA VAL A 213 -11.21 0.61 10.58
C VAL A 213 -11.65 1.15 11.94
N ALA A 214 -12.29 2.32 11.97
CA ALA A 214 -12.69 3.01 13.20
C ALA A 214 -13.47 2.11 14.18
N PRO A 215 -14.46 1.29 13.77
CA PRO A 215 -15.19 0.42 14.71
C PRO A 215 -14.29 -0.61 15.41
N ALA A 216 -13.31 -1.18 14.69
CA ALA A 216 -12.34 -2.10 15.26
C ALA A 216 -11.45 -1.39 16.28
N PHE A 217 -10.97 -0.19 15.94
CA PHE A 217 -10.18 0.63 16.86
C PHE A 217 -10.93 0.94 18.17
N HIS A 218 -12.20 1.35 18.09
CA HIS A 218 -13.01 1.61 19.28
C HIS A 218 -13.17 0.37 20.17
N ARG A 219 -13.39 -0.82 19.57
CA ARG A 219 -13.43 -2.08 20.31
C ARG A 219 -12.10 -2.40 21.00
N LEU A 220 -10.96 -2.16 20.35
CA LEU A 220 -9.65 -2.36 20.97
C LEU A 220 -9.47 -1.44 22.19
N VAL A 221 -9.85 -0.18 22.07
CA VAL A 221 -9.81 0.79 23.17
C VAL A 221 -10.69 0.33 24.33
N ASP A 222 -11.91 -0.10 24.06
CA ASP A 222 -12.82 -0.54 25.11
C ASP A 222 -12.32 -1.83 25.79
N ARG A 223 -11.78 -2.79 25.02
CA ARG A 223 -11.11 -4.00 25.55
C ARG A 223 -9.95 -3.66 26.47
N TYR A 224 -9.10 -2.69 26.08
CA TYR A 224 -7.97 -2.24 26.88
C TYR A 224 -8.43 -1.63 28.22
N LEU A 225 -9.43 -0.74 28.18
CA LEU A 225 -9.95 -0.10 29.39
C LEU A 225 -10.68 -1.06 30.32
N VAL A 226 -11.38 -2.07 29.79
CA VAL A 226 -11.96 -3.15 30.60
C VAL A 226 -10.87 -3.93 31.33
N ALA A 227 -9.72 -4.17 30.69
CA ALA A 227 -8.59 -4.86 31.29
C ALA A 227 -7.81 -3.98 32.28
N HIS A 228 -8.01 -2.65 32.28
CA HIS A 228 -7.26 -1.68 33.07
C HIS A 228 -8.23 -0.75 33.85
N PRO A 229 -9.01 -1.30 34.81
CA PRO A 229 -10.05 -0.57 35.54
C PRO A 229 -9.51 0.54 36.45
N GLU A 230 -8.20 0.58 36.69
CA GLU A 230 -7.52 1.65 37.42
C GLU A 230 -7.42 2.97 36.62
N LEU A 231 -7.66 2.92 35.31
CA LEU A 231 -7.61 4.10 34.44
C LEU A 231 -8.96 4.82 34.41
N ASP A 232 -8.93 6.15 34.53
CA ASP A 232 -10.09 6.96 34.16
C ASP A 232 -10.26 6.93 32.64
N ALA A 233 -11.34 6.28 32.18
CA ALA A 233 -11.57 5.99 30.76
C ALA A 233 -11.58 7.25 29.89
N GLN A 234 -12.24 8.32 30.34
CA GLN A 234 -12.35 9.55 29.57
C GLN A 234 -11.01 10.28 29.48
N THR A 235 -10.33 10.46 30.62
CA THR A 235 -9.01 11.11 30.70
C THR A 235 -8.00 10.34 29.87
N TRP A 236 -7.99 9.01 29.94
CA TRP A 236 -7.08 8.17 29.16
C TRP A 236 -7.36 8.29 27.65
N LYS A 237 -8.62 8.20 27.22
CA LYS A 237 -9.00 8.35 25.80
C LYS A 237 -8.53 9.69 25.22
N GLN A 238 -8.82 10.79 25.92
CA GLN A 238 -8.45 12.14 25.49
C GLN A 238 -6.94 12.36 25.49
N LYS A 239 -6.22 11.82 26.48
CA LYS A 239 -4.75 11.94 26.56
C LYS A 239 -4.03 11.11 25.50
N THR A 240 -4.46 9.87 25.28
CA THR A 240 -3.76 8.91 24.41
C THR A 240 -4.10 9.12 22.94
N PHE A 241 -5.36 9.42 22.63
CA PHE A 241 -5.83 9.63 21.25
C PHE A 241 -6.65 10.92 21.12
N PRO A 242 -6.04 12.10 21.35
CA PRO A 242 -6.74 13.38 21.27
C PRO A 242 -7.35 13.64 19.89
N TYR A 243 -6.74 13.08 18.83
CA TYR A 243 -7.26 13.22 17.47
C TYR A 243 -8.61 12.50 17.26
N ILE A 244 -8.90 11.47 18.06
CA ILE A 244 -10.12 10.66 17.93
C ILE A 244 -11.16 11.03 18.99
N PHE A 245 -10.71 11.34 20.22
CA PHE A 245 -11.60 11.56 21.37
C PHE A 245 -11.53 12.97 21.97
N GLY A 246 -10.76 13.88 21.37
CA GLY A 246 -10.70 15.27 21.82
C GLY A 246 -11.93 16.08 21.39
N GLU A 247 -12.27 17.11 22.18
CA GLU A 247 -13.42 17.98 21.92
C GLU A 247 -13.22 18.99 20.78
N GLU A 248 -12.00 19.16 20.26
CA GLU A 248 -11.66 20.26 19.33
C GLU A 248 -11.67 19.90 17.83
N ILE A 249 -11.97 18.67 17.41
CA ILE A 249 -12.02 18.32 15.98
C ILE A 249 -13.47 18.34 15.49
N SER A 250 -14.09 19.50 15.67
CA SER A 250 -15.34 19.88 15.03
C SER A 250 -15.29 21.37 14.67
N LYS A 251 -14.29 21.75 13.86
CA LYS A 251 -14.30 22.94 13.00
C LYS A 251 -13.50 22.68 11.73
#